data_AF-A0A925MYZ2-F1
#
_entry.id   AF-A0A925MYZ2-F1
#
_cell.length_a   1.000
_cell.length_b   1.000
_cell.length_c   1.000
_cell.angle_alpha   90.00
_cell.angle_beta   90.00
_cell.angle_gamma   90.00
#
_symmetry.space_group_name_H-M   'P 1'
#
loop_
_entity.id
_entity.type
_entity.pdbx_description
1 polymer ?
#
loop_
_entity_poly.entity_id
_entity_poly.type
_entity_poly.pdbx_seq_one_letter_code
_entity_poly.pdbx_strand_id
1 'polypeptide(L)'
;MPIPARRLRSASADCARGGTRLEAARFPPVNIQTRIVPETVQTLLPSELVCAARKVIEANRAVERRIAVAESCTGGLVSAALTEVPGASDVFVNAFVTYSDEAKRALLGVHEDILDSFGAVSPAVAWAMAQGALERSDADVVVAITGIAGPDGGTERKPVGTVVFAKARRGGDPNDVVADRHDFGDLGRGGIRLQAALGALALLMPDASDKPVP
;
A
#
# COMPACT_ATOMS: atom_id res chain seq x y z
N MET A 1 29.10 -67.79 -18.72
CA MET A 1 27.64 -68.00 -18.63
C MET A 1 26.97 -66.64 -18.44
N PRO A 2 26.02 -66.24 -19.30
CA PRO A 2 25.39 -64.92 -19.27
C PRO A 2 24.21 -64.89 -18.31
N ILE A 3 24.06 -63.79 -17.56
CA ILE A 3 22.94 -63.50 -16.66
C ILE A 3 21.83 -62.78 -17.46
N PRO A 4 20.54 -63.12 -17.32
CA PRO A 4 19.50 -62.67 -18.23
C PRO A 4 19.05 -61.22 -17.99
N ALA A 5 18.80 -60.50 -19.08
CA ALA A 5 18.21 -59.15 -19.06
C ALA A 5 16.76 -59.18 -18.55
N ARG A 6 16.52 -58.51 -17.43
CA ARG A 6 15.18 -58.35 -16.84
C ARG A 6 14.43 -57.25 -17.59
N ARG A 7 13.37 -57.62 -18.31
CA ARG A 7 12.45 -56.68 -18.96
C ARG A 7 11.84 -55.73 -17.92
N LEU A 8 12.06 -54.43 -18.08
CA LEU A 8 11.29 -53.39 -17.40
C LEU A 8 9.86 -53.45 -17.97
N ARG A 9 8.90 -53.85 -17.12
CA ARG A 9 7.47 -53.66 -17.42
C ARG A 9 7.17 -52.18 -17.21
N SER A 10 6.64 -51.53 -18.24
CA SER A 10 6.06 -50.19 -18.15
C SER A 10 4.95 -50.18 -17.10
N ALA A 11 5.16 -49.47 -16.00
CA ALA A 11 4.09 -49.14 -15.07
C ALA A 11 3.14 -48.18 -15.79
N SER A 12 1.93 -48.68 -16.07
CA SER A 12 0.84 -47.94 -16.67
C SER A 12 0.41 -46.78 -15.78
N ALA A 13 0.00 -45.70 -16.44
CA ALA A 13 -0.65 -44.55 -15.85
C ALA A 13 -1.84 -44.95 -14.96
N ASP A 14 -1.71 -44.74 -13.65
CA ASP A 14 -2.85 -44.72 -12.72
C ASP A 14 -2.46 -43.93 -11.45
N CYS A 15 -2.38 -42.60 -11.60
CA CYS A 15 -2.37 -41.63 -10.49
C CYS A 15 -2.99 -40.31 -10.98
N ALA A 16 -4.24 -40.38 -11.45
CA ALA A 16 -5.01 -39.20 -11.83
C ALA A 16 -6.50 -39.38 -11.48
N ARG A 17 -6.81 -39.84 -10.26
CA ARG A 17 -8.19 -39.92 -9.76
C ARG A 17 -8.24 -39.55 -8.28
N GLY A 18 -8.00 -38.27 -8.02
CA GLY A 18 -8.14 -37.66 -6.70
C GLY A 18 -8.35 -36.15 -6.78
N GLY A 19 -8.92 -35.66 -7.89
CA GLY A 19 -9.31 -34.25 -8.00
C GLY A 19 -10.68 -34.08 -7.36
N THR A 20 -10.72 -33.69 -6.09
CA THR A 20 -11.93 -33.06 -5.53
C THR A 20 -12.18 -31.80 -6.35
N ARG A 21 -13.17 -31.86 -7.25
CA ARG A 21 -13.67 -30.71 -7.99
C ARG A 21 -14.10 -29.70 -6.91
N LEU A 22 -13.34 -28.62 -6.73
CA LEU A 22 -13.80 -27.47 -5.96
C LEU A 22 -15.08 -27.00 -6.65
N GLU A 23 -16.25 -27.38 -6.12
CA GLU A 23 -17.50 -26.75 -6.52
C GLU A 23 -17.37 -25.29 -6.13
N ALA A 24 -17.28 -24.42 -7.14
CA ALA A 24 -17.27 -22.99 -6.90
C ALA A 24 -18.59 -22.64 -6.22
N ALA A 25 -18.52 -22.37 -4.92
CA ALA A 25 -19.64 -21.81 -4.18
C ALA A 25 -20.10 -20.56 -4.95
N ARG A 26 -21.35 -20.56 -5.40
CA ARG A 26 -21.91 -19.39 -6.09
C ARG A 26 -22.10 -18.31 -5.03
N PHE A 27 -21.52 -17.14 -5.27
CA PHE A 27 -21.86 -15.96 -4.49
C PHE A 27 -23.39 -15.75 -4.53
N PRO A 28 -24.01 -15.36 -3.40
CA PRO A 28 -25.41 -14.93 -3.44
C PRO A 28 -25.55 -13.76 -4.45
N PRO A 29 -26.68 -13.64 -5.15
CA PRO A 29 -26.87 -12.56 -6.12
C PRO A 29 -26.72 -11.20 -5.43
N VAL A 30 -25.75 -10.40 -5.88
CA VAL A 30 -25.58 -9.00 -5.44
C VAL A 30 -26.52 -8.14 -6.27
N ASN A 31 -27.54 -7.57 -5.64
CA ASN A 31 -28.51 -6.69 -6.30
C ASN A 31 -27.94 -5.27 -6.41
N ILE A 32 -27.20 -4.98 -7.47
CA ILE A 32 -26.71 -3.63 -7.77
C ILE A 32 -27.89 -2.82 -8.36
N GLN A 33 -28.70 -2.21 -7.49
CA GLN A 33 -29.84 -1.39 -7.91
C GLN A 33 -29.38 -0.06 -8.50
N THR A 34 -29.92 0.28 -9.68
CA THR A 34 -29.82 1.57 -10.39
C THR A 34 -28.41 2.04 -10.78
N ARG A 35 -28.29 2.52 -12.02
CA ARG A 35 -27.09 3.18 -12.53
C ARG A 35 -26.92 4.53 -11.81
N ILE A 36 -26.33 4.53 -10.62
CA ILE A 36 -25.92 5.74 -9.89
C ILE A 36 -24.61 6.26 -10.52
N VAL A 37 -24.66 6.56 -11.81
CA VAL A 37 -23.54 7.18 -12.51
C VAL A 37 -24.16 8.30 -13.35
N PRO A 38 -24.00 9.57 -12.96
CA PRO A 38 -24.27 10.69 -13.86
C PRO A 38 -23.50 10.44 -15.16
N GLU A 39 -24.07 10.79 -16.31
CA GLU A 39 -23.58 10.35 -17.63
C GLU A 39 -22.13 10.76 -17.98
N THR A 40 -21.42 11.51 -17.12
CA THR A 40 -20.05 12.00 -17.36
C THR A 40 -19.20 12.25 -16.08
N VAL A 41 -19.19 11.33 -15.09
CA VAL A 41 -18.21 11.44 -13.99
C VAL A 41 -16.85 10.90 -14.45
N GLN A 42 -15.87 11.78 -14.64
CA GLN A 42 -14.49 11.40 -14.99
C GLN A 42 -13.65 10.97 -13.78
N THR A 43 -13.94 11.51 -12.59
CA THR A 43 -13.20 11.23 -11.35
C THR A 43 -14.16 11.15 -10.17
N LEU A 44 -13.93 10.22 -9.24
CA LEU A 44 -14.74 10.03 -8.04
C LEU A 44 -14.28 10.94 -6.88
N LEU A 45 -12.99 11.25 -6.82
CA LEU A 45 -12.35 11.94 -5.71
C LEU A 45 -12.29 13.48 -5.87
N PRO A 46 -12.06 14.25 -4.78
CA PRO A 46 -11.88 15.70 -4.83
C PRO A 46 -10.80 16.12 -5.84
N SER A 47 -11.05 17.21 -6.56
CA SER A 47 -10.20 17.63 -7.68
C SER A 47 -8.77 17.97 -7.24
N GLU A 48 -8.58 18.54 -6.06
CA GLU A 48 -7.26 18.87 -5.52
C GLU A 48 -6.42 17.60 -5.29
N LEU A 49 -7.07 16.53 -4.82
CA LEU A 49 -6.42 15.25 -4.57
C LEU A 49 -6.04 14.55 -5.89
N VAL A 50 -6.96 14.55 -6.87
CA VAL A 50 -6.68 13.97 -8.20
C VAL A 50 -5.60 14.77 -8.93
N CYS A 51 -5.61 16.10 -8.84
CA CYS A 51 -4.56 16.96 -9.40
C CYS A 51 -3.19 16.68 -8.78
N ALA A 52 -3.12 16.48 -7.47
CA ALA A 52 -1.87 16.10 -6.79
C ALA A 52 -1.38 14.72 -7.25
N ALA A 53 -2.28 13.74 -7.32
CA ALA A 53 -1.94 12.39 -7.79
C ALA A 53 -1.45 12.37 -9.24
N ARG A 54 -2.07 13.17 -10.13
CA ARG A 54 -1.63 13.33 -11.52
C ARG A 54 -0.18 13.83 -11.59
N LYS A 55 0.16 14.86 -10.81
CA LYS A 55 1.55 15.38 -10.74
C LYS A 55 2.53 14.30 -10.28
N VAL A 56 2.16 13.50 -9.28
CA VAL A 56 2.99 12.40 -8.79
C VAL A 56 3.23 11.36 -9.89
N ILE A 57 2.18 10.90 -10.57
CA ILE A 57 2.29 9.90 -11.63
C ILE A 57 3.15 10.43 -12.79
N GLU A 58 2.89 11.66 -13.26
CA GLU A 58 3.63 12.27 -14.36
C GLU A 58 5.12 12.47 -14.00
N ALA A 59 5.41 12.99 -12.81
CA ALA A 59 6.78 13.24 -12.38
C ALA A 59 7.58 11.95 -12.20
N ASN A 60 6.99 10.91 -11.61
CA ASN A 60 7.65 9.61 -11.44
C ASN A 60 7.83 8.87 -12.77
N ARG A 61 6.87 8.98 -13.69
CA ARG A 61 7.01 8.44 -15.06
C ARG A 61 8.19 9.07 -15.79
N ALA A 62 8.39 10.37 -15.64
CA ALA A 62 9.48 11.10 -16.31
C ALA A 62 10.89 10.67 -15.85
N VAL A 63 11.00 10.08 -14.65
CA VAL A 63 12.26 9.56 -14.10
C VAL A 63 12.29 8.03 -14.01
N GLU A 64 11.34 7.35 -14.66
CA GLU A 64 11.21 5.88 -14.71
C GLU A 64 11.18 5.22 -13.32
N ARG A 65 10.57 5.89 -12.34
CA ARG A 65 10.55 5.46 -10.94
C ARG A 65 9.22 4.83 -10.56
N ARG A 66 9.27 3.64 -9.97
CA ARG A 66 8.11 2.89 -9.47
C ARG A 66 7.84 3.24 -8.01
N ILE A 67 6.56 3.37 -7.65
CA ILE A 67 6.14 3.77 -6.30
C ILE A 67 5.09 2.80 -5.73
N ALA A 68 5.09 2.68 -4.41
CA ALA A 68 4.06 1.99 -3.65
C ALA A 68 3.72 2.76 -2.36
N VAL A 69 2.62 2.38 -1.70
CA VAL A 69 2.20 3.02 -0.43
C VAL A 69 1.80 2.02 0.64
N ALA A 70 2.02 2.38 1.90
CA ALA A 70 1.49 1.66 3.06
C ALA A 70 0.54 2.57 3.84
N GLU A 71 -0.75 2.30 3.78
CA GLU A 71 -1.81 3.15 4.32
C GLU A 71 -2.42 2.56 5.59
N SER A 72 -2.58 3.36 6.64
CA SER A 72 -3.46 3.06 7.77
C SER A 72 -4.64 4.03 7.80
N CYS A 73 -4.50 5.23 8.39
CA CYS A 73 -5.62 6.14 8.62
C CYS A 73 -6.29 6.69 7.35
N THR A 74 -5.57 6.74 6.22
CA THR A 74 -6.10 7.12 4.91
C THR A 74 -6.96 6.03 4.27
N GLY A 75 -6.77 4.77 4.67
CA GLY A 75 -7.65 3.65 4.33
C GLY A 75 -7.78 3.37 2.84
N GLY A 76 -6.69 3.53 2.06
CA GLY A 76 -6.70 3.33 0.61
C GLY A 76 -6.97 4.61 -0.19
N LEU A 77 -7.12 5.77 0.46
CA LEU A 77 -7.42 7.03 -0.22
C LEU A 77 -6.27 7.50 -1.12
N VAL A 78 -5.01 7.26 -0.73
CA VAL A 78 -3.85 7.60 -1.57
C VAL A 78 -3.82 6.70 -2.79
N SER A 79 -4.01 5.40 -2.59
CA SER A 79 -4.11 4.41 -3.67
C SER A 79 -5.22 4.76 -4.65
N ALA A 80 -6.41 5.07 -4.14
CA ALA A 80 -7.55 5.49 -4.95
C ALA A 80 -7.21 6.73 -5.79
N ALA A 81 -6.59 7.76 -5.19
CA ALA A 81 -6.18 8.97 -5.89
C ALA A 81 -5.16 8.71 -7.00
N LEU A 82 -4.15 7.87 -6.76
CA LEU A 82 -3.18 7.47 -7.78
C LEU A 82 -3.87 6.72 -8.94
N THR A 83 -4.84 5.87 -8.64
CA THR A 83 -5.57 5.08 -9.65
C THR A 83 -6.65 5.85 -10.42
N GLU A 84 -6.98 7.08 -10.02
CA GLU A 84 -7.79 8.01 -10.83
C GLU A 84 -7.04 8.49 -12.08
N VAL A 85 -5.72 8.32 -12.13
CA VAL A 85 -4.88 8.79 -13.24
C VAL A 85 -4.73 7.66 -14.28
N PRO A 86 -5.19 7.85 -15.53
CA PRO A 86 -4.98 6.86 -16.58
C PRO A 86 -3.48 6.56 -16.80
N GLY A 87 -3.16 5.28 -16.96
CA GLY A 87 -1.76 4.83 -17.09
C GLY A 87 -0.96 4.90 -15.79
N ALA A 88 -1.62 5.00 -14.62
CA ALA A 88 -0.93 4.92 -13.33
C ALA A 88 -0.17 3.60 -13.13
N SER A 89 -0.57 2.52 -13.82
CA SER A 89 0.09 1.20 -13.77
C SER A 89 1.56 1.21 -14.17
N ASP A 90 2.01 2.21 -14.95
CA ASP A 90 3.41 2.34 -15.36
C ASP A 90 4.32 2.75 -14.19
N VAL A 91 3.72 3.29 -13.11
CA VAL A 91 4.42 3.93 -11.99
C VAL A 91 4.00 3.34 -10.65
N PHE A 92 2.70 3.21 -10.40
CA PHE A 92 2.15 2.76 -9.13
C PHE A 92 1.93 1.24 -9.15
N VAL A 93 2.70 0.53 -8.32
CA VAL A 93 2.86 -0.92 -8.47
C VAL A 93 2.23 -1.74 -7.35
N ASN A 94 2.09 -1.18 -6.15
CA ASN A 94 1.51 -1.91 -5.02
C ASN A 94 0.99 -0.95 -3.94
N ALA A 95 0.06 -1.44 -3.13
CA ALA A 95 -0.36 -0.77 -1.91
C ALA A 95 -0.75 -1.75 -0.81
N PHE A 96 -0.46 -1.35 0.43
CA PHE A 96 -0.76 -2.12 1.63
C PHE A 96 -1.67 -1.30 2.54
N VAL A 97 -2.94 -1.68 2.68
CA VAL A 97 -3.83 -1.07 3.66
C VAL A 97 -3.77 -1.88 4.96
N THR A 98 -3.07 -1.37 5.97
CA THR A 98 -2.75 -2.07 7.24
C THR A 98 -3.37 -1.36 8.45
N TYR A 99 -4.71 -1.31 8.45
CA TYR A 99 -5.48 -0.54 9.44
C TYR A 99 -5.31 -1.05 10.88
N SER A 100 -5.22 -2.38 11.07
CA SER A 100 -4.97 -2.98 12.38
C SER A 100 -3.47 -3.20 12.62
N ASP A 101 -3.08 -3.30 13.88
CA ASP A 101 -1.69 -3.62 14.25
C ASP A 101 -1.31 -5.01 13.76
N GLU A 102 -2.24 -5.97 13.84
CA GLU A 102 -2.08 -7.30 13.24
C GLU A 102 -1.76 -7.24 11.75
N ALA A 103 -2.45 -6.38 10.98
CA ALA A 103 -2.17 -6.22 9.56
C ALA A 103 -0.78 -5.61 9.32
N LYS A 104 -0.33 -4.66 10.17
CA LYS A 104 1.03 -4.11 10.09
C LYS A 104 2.08 -5.20 10.32
N ARG A 105 1.85 -6.09 11.28
CA ARG A 105 2.75 -7.24 11.53
C ARG A 105 2.74 -8.23 10.37
N ALA A 106 1.56 -8.73 10.02
CA ALA A 106 1.42 -9.81 9.04
C ALA A 106 1.83 -9.41 7.63
N LEU A 107 1.46 -8.20 7.20
CA LEU A 107 1.67 -7.76 5.81
C LEU A 107 2.96 -6.96 5.62
N LEU A 108 3.46 -6.27 6.65
CA LEU A 108 4.63 -5.39 6.54
C LEU A 108 5.78 -5.81 7.46
N GLY A 109 5.62 -6.83 8.30
CA GLY A 109 6.68 -7.29 9.19
C GLY A 109 7.03 -6.29 10.30
N VAL A 110 6.13 -5.36 10.64
CA VAL A 110 6.34 -4.46 11.79
C VAL A 110 6.44 -5.31 13.06
N HIS A 111 7.54 -5.16 13.81
CA HIS A 111 7.75 -5.95 15.02
C HIS A 111 6.80 -5.53 16.15
N GLU A 112 6.33 -6.49 16.94
CA GLU A 112 5.41 -6.26 18.08
C GLU A 112 6.02 -5.30 19.10
N ASP A 113 7.28 -5.51 19.49
CA ASP A 113 8.00 -4.61 20.41
C ASP A 113 7.98 -3.13 19.99
N ILE A 114 7.98 -2.83 18.68
CA ILE A 114 7.93 -1.44 18.18
C ILE A 114 6.52 -0.87 18.39
N LEU A 115 5.49 -1.66 18.11
CA LEU A 115 4.09 -1.27 18.33
C LEU A 115 3.81 -1.03 19.81
N ASP A 116 4.27 -1.92 20.68
CA ASP A 116 4.08 -1.82 22.13
C ASP A 116 4.84 -0.62 22.72
N SER A 117 6.09 -0.39 22.28
CA SER A 117 6.94 0.66 22.84
C SER A 117 6.53 2.07 22.38
N PHE A 118 6.17 2.23 21.10
CA PHE A 118 5.97 3.55 20.50
C PHE A 118 4.51 3.86 20.13
N GLY A 119 3.66 2.83 20.07
CA GLY A 119 2.30 2.90 19.56
C GLY A 119 2.24 2.99 18.03
N ALA A 120 1.11 2.54 17.46
CA ALA A 120 0.88 2.48 16.02
C ALA A 120 1.05 3.83 15.28
N VAL A 121 0.86 4.95 15.98
CA VAL A 121 1.05 6.31 15.46
C VAL A 121 2.37 6.86 15.99
N SER A 122 3.47 6.49 15.34
CA SER A 122 4.83 6.89 15.70
C SER A 122 5.79 6.83 14.51
N PRO A 123 6.90 7.60 14.53
CA PRO A 123 7.93 7.54 13.49
C PRO A 123 8.51 6.14 13.31
N ALA A 124 8.72 5.40 14.41
CA ALA A 124 9.27 4.04 14.37
C ALA A 124 8.33 3.07 13.61
N VAL A 125 7.03 3.12 13.88
CA VAL A 125 6.05 2.28 13.18
C VAL A 125 5.90 2.71 11.72
N ALA A 126 5.85 4.02 11.44
CA ALA A 126 5.77 4.52 10.06
C ALA A 126 6.99 4.07 9.24
N TRP A 127 8.20 4.18 9.80
CA TRP A 127 9.42 3.72 9.16
C TRP A 127 9.40 2.21 8.89
N ALA A 128 9.03 1.40 9.89
CA ALA A 128 8.90 -0.05 9.73
C ALA A 128 7.86 -0.43 8.67
N MET A 129 6.73 0.29 8.60
CA MET A 129 5.73 0.10 7.54
C MET A 129 6.31 0.42 6.15
N ALA A 130 7.06 1.52 6.00
CA ALA A 130 7.63 1.92 4.72
C ALA A 130 8.69 0.91 4.24
N GLN A 131 9.60 0.49 5.12
CA GLN A 131 10.62 -0.52 4.83
C GLN A 131 9.97 -1.86 4.46
N GLY A 132 9.00 -2.31 5.26
CA GLY A 132 8.31 -3.57 5.02
C GLY A 132 7.56 -3.61 3.68
N ALA A 133 6.93 -2.51 3.29
CA ALA A 133 6.25 -2.39 2.00
C ALA A 133 7.24 -2.30 0.84
N LEU A 134 8.40 -1.66 1.03
CA LEU A 134 9.46 -1.58 0.03
C LEU A 134 10.05 -2.98 -0.25
N GLU A 135 10.29 -3.78 0.78
CA GLU A 135 10.76 -5.18 0.66
C GLU A 135 9.75 -6.10 -0.05
N ARG A 136 8.46 -5.81 0.08
CA ARG A 136 7.36 -6.65 -0.42
C ARG A 136 6.75 -6.13 -1.73
N SER A 137 7.44 -5.21 -2.39
CA SER A 137 7.03 -4.69 -3.68
C SER A 137 8.22 -4.45 -4.61
N ASP A 138 7.94 -4.31 -5.90
CA ASP A 138 8.92 -3.89 -6.90
C ASP A 138 8.94 -2.36 -7.04
N ALA A 139 8.70 -1.63 -5.95
CA ALA A 139 8.76 -0.17 -5.93
C ALA A 139 10.20 0.31 -5.64
N ASP A 140 10.55 1.45 -6.19
CA ASP A 140 11.80 2.16 -5.86
C ASP A 140 11.60 3.07 -4.64
N VAL A 141 10.38 3.56 -4.45
CA VAL A 141 10.02 4.44 -3.33
C VAL A 141 8.71 4.00 -2.71
N VAL A 142 8.66 4.00 -1.38
CA VAL A 142 7.45 3.75 -0.62
C VAL A 142 7.19 4.89 0.35
N VAL A 143 5.94 5.35 0.41
CA VAL A 143 5.47 6.23 1.48
C VAL A 143 4.49 5.49 2.38
N ALA A 144 4.75 5.53 3.69
CA ALA A 144 3.85 4.98 4.71
C ALA A 144 3.13 6.10 5.47
N ILE A 145 1.86 5.85 5.84
CA ILE A 145 1.01 6.79 6.59
C ILE A 145 0.31 6.08 7.75
N THR A 146 0.50 6.58 8.97
CA THR A 146 -0.23 6.14 10.16
C THR A 146 -0.65 7.34 11.01
N GLY A 147 -1.87 7.35 11.55
CA GLY A 147 -2.41 8.56 12.17
C GLY A 147 -3.76 8.37 12.86
N ILE A 148 -4.23 9.44 13.51
CA ILE A 148 -5.46 9.50 14.30
C ILE A 148 -6.43 10.45 13.59
N ALA A 149 -7.30 9.90 12.75
CA ALA A 149 -8.29 10.70 12.01
C ALA A 149 -9.52 11.10 12.84
N GLY A 150 -9.70 10.55 14.04
CA GLY A 150 -10.85 10.90 14.88
C GLY A 150 -12.19 10.25 14.46
N PRO A 151 -13.30 10.61 15.15
CA PRO A 151 -13.34 11.63 16.21
C PRO A 151 -12.66 11.20 17.51
N ASP A 152 -12.49 9.90 17.74
CA ASP A 152 -11.85 9.35 18.93
C ASP A 152 -10.39 8.93 18.70
N GLY A 153 -9.72 8.48 19.77
CA GLY A 153 -8.38 7.88 19.73
C GLY A 153 -7.24 8.87 19.96
N GLY A 154 -7.53 10.17 20.10
CA GLY A 154 -6.56 11.18 20.49
C GLY A 154 -6.21 11.11 21.98
N THR A 155 -5.02 11.60 22.32
CA THR A 155 -4.53 11.85 23.68
C THR A 155 -3.91 13.24 23.75
N GLU A 156 -3.63 13.77 24.94
CA GLU A 156 -2.94 15.07 25.06
C GLU A 156 -1.60 15.12 24.30
N ARG A 157 -0.86 14.00 24.27
CA ARG A 157 0.45 13.92 23.58
C ARG A 157 0.33 13.61 22.09
N LYS A 158 -0.74 12.94 21.68
CA LYS A 158 -1.04 12.55 20.29
C LYS A 158 -2.53 12.85 20.01
N PRO A 159 -2.91 14.12 19.82
CA PRO A 159 -4.31 14.49 19.62
C PRO A 159 -4.83 13.96 18.28
N VAL A 160 -6.15 13.97 18.12
CA VAL A 160 -6.82 13.83 16.81
C VAL A 160 -6.20 14.84 15.84
N GLY A 161 -5.90 14.41 14.61
CA GLY A 161 -5.15 15.20 13.64
C GLY A 161 -3.66 14.85 13.58
N THR A 162 -3.14 14.07 14.55
CA THR A 162 -1.76 13.57 14.50
C THR A 162 -1.61 12.51 13.40
N VAL A 163 -0.71 12.75 12.45
CA VAL A 163 -0.35 11.82 11.37
C VAL A 163 1.17 11.73 11.29
N VAL A 164 1.68 10.54 11.05
CA VAL A 164 3.10 10.27 10.85
C VAL A 164 3.30 9.68 9.47
N PHE A 165 4.30 10.20 8.78
CA PHE A 165 4.72 9.72 7.48
C PHE A 165 6.13 9.14 7.55
N ALA A 166 6.42 8.21 6.65
CA ALA A 166 7.79 7.77 6.39
C ALA A 166 8.00 7.53 4.90
N LYS A 167 9.23 7.72 4.41
CA LYS A 167 9.61 7.53 3.01
C LYS A 167 10.82 6.61 2.91
N ALA A 168 10.60 5.39 2.44
CA ALA A 168 11.67 4.43 2.17
C ALA A 168 12.09 4.47 0.69
N ARG A 169 13.38 4.26 0.42
CA ARG A 169 13.96 4.23 -0.93
C ARG A 169 14.78 2.95 -1.13
N ARG A 170 14.62 2.31 -2.30
CA ARG A 170 15.42 1.14 -2.69
C ARG A 170 16.90 1.54 -2.79
N GLY A 171 17.76 0.74 -2.16
CA GLY A 171 19.19 1.03 -2.07
C GLY A 171 19.57 2.18 -1.11
N GLY A 172 18.60 2.79 -0.42
CA GLY A 172 18.88 3.72 0.68
C GLY A 172 19.43 2.98 1.91
N ASP A 173 20.16 3.71 2.77
CA ASP A 173 20.60 3.17 4.05
C ASP A 173 19.38 2.99 4.98
N PRO A 174 19.06 1.76 5.44
CA PRO A 174 17.93 1.54 6.36
C PRO A 174 18.08 2.25 7.71
N ASN A 175 19.28 2.73 8.05
CA ASN A 175 19.55 3.52 9.26
C ASN A 175 19.31 5.02 9.06
N ASP A 176 19.16 5.49 7.81
CA ASP A 176 18.80 6.88 7.51
C ASP A 176 17.28 7.03 7.54
N VAL A 177 16.75 7.12 8.77
CA VAL A 177 15.31 7.16 9.02
C VAL A 177 14.70 8.45 8.49
N VAL A 178 13.89 8.34 7.43
CA VAL A 178 13.09 9.45 6.90
C VAL A 178 11.65 9.27 7.36
N ALA A 179 11.34 9.79 8.55
CA ALA A 179 9.99 9.81 9.11
C ALA A 179 9.73 11.09 9.91
N ASP A 180 8.54 11.67 9.75
CA ASP A 180 8.17 12.89 10.47
C ASP A 180 6.69 12.88 10.88
N ARG A 181 6.41 13.56 12.00
CA ARG A 181 5.07 13.71 12.58
C ARG A 181 4.52 15.09 12.23
N HIS A 182 3.30 15.10 11.74
CA HIS A 182 2.52 16.31 11.51
C HIS A 182 1.26 16.31 12.37
N ASP A 183 0.84 17.50 12.77
CA ASP A 183 -0.44 17.75 13.41
C ASP A 183 -1.28 18.66 12.51
N PHE A 184 -2.38 18.13 12.01
CA PHE A 184 -3.32 18.88 11.18
C PHE A 184 -4.42 19.58 11.99
N GLY A 185 -4.44 19.39 13.31
CA GLY A 185 -5.56 19.75 14.16
C GLY A 185 -6.82 18.92 13.87
N ASP A 186 -7.89 19.19 14.63
CA ASP A 186 -9.16 18.53 14.42
C ASP A 186 -9.94 19.17 13.26
N LEU A 187 -9.65 18.72 12.05
CA LEU A 187 -10.37 19.08 10.82
C LEU A 187 -11.56 18.15 10.55
N GLY A 188 -11.95 17.33 11.54
CA GLY A 188 -12.84 16.20 11.36
C GLY A 188 -12.21 15.06 10.54
N ARG A 189 -12.81 13.87 10.65
CA ARG A 189 -12.27 12.64 10.04
C ARG A 189 -12.01 12.72 8.54
N GLY A 190 -12.90 13.37 7.80
CA GLY A 190 -12.73 13.59 6.36
C GLY A 190 -11.56 14.52 6.04
N GLY A 191 -11.47 15.66 6.75
CA GLY A 191 -10.43 16.66 6.54
C GLY A 191 -9.03 16.13 6.85
N ILE A 192 -8.88 15.41 7.98
CA ILE A 192 -7.60 14.82 8.38
C ILE A 192 -7.15 13.76 7.35
N ARG A 193 -8.07 12.91 6.87
CA ARG A 193 -7.74 11.91 5.85
C ARG A 193 -7.32 12.54 4.52
N LEU A 194 -7.98 13.62 4.11
CA LEU A 194 -7.62 14.35 2.89
C LEU A 194 -6.24 15.00 3.02
N GLN A 195 -5.95 15.71 4.13
CA GLN A 195 -4.64 16.30 4.37
C GLN A 195 -3.54 15.25 4.46
N ALA A 196 -3.82 14.12 5.12
CA ALA A 196 -2.89 13.00 5.18
C ALA A 196 -2.59 12.44 3.78
N ALA A 197 -3.60 12.27 2.93
CA ALA A 197 -3.41 11.78 1.57
C ALA A 197 -2.60 12.77 0.70
N LEU A 198 -2.88 14.07 0.83
CA LEU A 198 -2.11 15.12 0.13
C LEU A 198 -0.64 15.16 0.58
N GLY A 199 -0.39 15.04 1.89
CA GLY A 199 0.97 14.97 2.44
C GLY A 199 1.75 13.75 1.91
N ALA A 200 1.09 12.59 1.83
CA ALA A 200 1.69 11.39 1.27
C ALA A 200 2.06 11.55 -0.22
N LEU A 201 1.15 12.13 -1.01
CA LEU A 201 1.40 12.42 -2.43
C LEU A 201 2.58 13.38 -2.60
N ALA A 202 2.70 14.40 -1.75
CA ALA A 202 3.83 15.32 -1.78
C ALA A 202 5.17 14.59 -1.56
N LEU A 203 5.22 13.63 -0.62
CA LEU A 203 6.43 12.83 -0.34
C LEU A 203 6.80 11.86 -1.48
N LEU A 204 5.83 11.48 -2.32
CA LEU A 204 6.04 10.64 -3.50
C LEU A 204 6.61 11.40 -4.70
N MET A 205 6.75 12.73 -4.64
CA MET A 205 7.43 13.48 -5.69
C MET A 205 8.93 13.09 -5.77
N PRO A 206 9.53 13.09 -6.97
CA PRO A 206 10.97 12.89 -7.11
C PRO A 206 11.73 14.13 -6.61
N ASP A 207 12.89 13.88 -6.01
CA ASP A 207 13.85 14.94 -5.68
C ASP A 207 14.68 15.26 -6.92
N ALA A 208 15.30 16.44 -6.97
CA ALA A 208 16.15 16.84 -8.09
C ALA A 208 17.35 15.89 -8.35
N SER A 209 17.71 15.06 -7.36
CA SER A 209 18.77 14.06 -7.43
C SER A 209 18.34 12.70 -7.95
N ASP A 210 17.04 12.43 -8.06
CA ASP A 210 16.52 11.13 -8.50
C ASP A 210 16.78 10.98 -10.01
N LYS A 211 17.88 10.30 -10.36
CA LYS A 211 18.20 9.91 -11.74
C LYS A 211 17.51 8.57 -12.07
N PRO A 212 17.22 8.31 -13.35
CA PRO A 212 16.82 6.97 -13.79
C PRO A 212 17.87 5.96 -13.33
N VAL A 213 17.46 4.90 -12.65
CA VAL A 213 18.35 3.78 -12.33
C VAL A 213 18.55 2.99 -13.64
N PRO A 214 19.79 2.84 -14.13
CA PRO A 214 20.07 2.19 -15.42
C PRO A 214 19.75 0.69 -15.41
#